data_AF-A0A957JIL5-F1
#
_entry.id   AF-A0A957JIL5-F1
#
_cell.length_a   1.000
_cell.length_b   1.000
_cell.length_c   1.000
_cell.angle_alpha   90.00
_cell.angle_beta   90.00
_cell.angle_gamma   90.00
#
_symmetry.space_group_name_H-M   'P 1'
#
loop_
_entity.id
_entity.type
_entity.pdbx_description
1 polymer ?
#
loop_
_entity_poly.entity_id
_entity_poly.type
_entity_poly.pdbx_seq_one_letter_code
_entity_poly.pdbx_strand_id
1 'polypeptide(L)'
;MTTEEPTNTQRGELKRIRVKKERQRQKRREARWFYRYGPDVLLLLLLASGLGLLLLLLVPSLAPAGIPGLRRLLSGGTFAVLAAVFLATALIGGALRLRWRVLHRSAWWNTACPRCSKNDLRRMQRYSRDRLLGRLGVPVRRYICADCHWRGARIDRTRI
;
A
#
# COMPACT_ATOMS: atom_id res chain seq x y z
N MET A 1 -47.19 27.99 0.54
CA MET A 1 -45.73 27.80 0.44
C MET A 1 -45.44 27.09 -0.87
N THR A 2 -45.12 27.85 -1.91
CA THR A 2 -44.78 27.34 -3.24
C THR A 2 -43.30 26.98 -3.26
N THR A 3 -42.99 25.69 -3.35
CA THR A 3 -41.62 25.22 -3.63
C THR A 3 -41.32 25.45 -5.10
N GLU A 4 -40.54 26.47 -5.40
CA GLU A 4 -40.05 26.73 -6.76
C GLU A 4 -39.14 25.59 -7.22
N GLU A 5 -39.50 24.97 -8.35
CA GLU A 5 -38.75 23.84 -8.90
C GLU A 5 -37.48 24.36 -9.61
N PRO A 6 -36.29 23.82 -9.29
CA PRO A 6 -35.03 24.34 -9.80
C PRO A 6 -34.92 24.13 -11.31
N THR A 7 -34.56 25.20 -12.02
CA THR A 7 -34.36 25.22 -13.48
C THR A 7 -33.27 24.23 -13.92
N ASN A 8 -33.41 23.70 -15.15
CA ASN A 8 -32.55 22.62 -15.69
C ASN A 8 -31.05 22.97 -15.63
N THR A 9 -30.71 24.25 -15.80
CA THR A 9 -29.35 24.80 -15.69
C THR A 9 -28.78 24.64 -14.28
N GLN A 10 -29.55 24.94 -13.23
CA GLN A 10 -29.14 24.76 -11.84
C GLN A 10 -28.96 23.28 -11.47
N ARG A 11 -29.81 22.40 -12.03
CA ARG A 11 -29.69 20.95 -11.85
C ARG A 11 -28.37 20.42 -12.45
N GLY A 12 -27.91 21.01 -13.55
CA GLY A 12 -26.63 20.70 -14.19
C GLY A 12 -25.41 21.11 -13.35
N GLU A 13 -25.41 22.31 -12.78
CA GLU A 13 -24.32 22.78 -11.92
C GLU A 13 -24.20 21.98 -10.62
N LEU A 14 -25.32 21.68 -9.97
CA LEU A 14 -25.35 20.86 -8.76
C LEU A 14 -24.74 19.47 -8.99
N LYS A 15 -24.97 18.86 -10.16
CA LYS A 15 -24.32 17.60 -10.55
C LYS A 15 -22.80 17.76 -10.66
N ARG A 16 -22.29 18.82 -11.30
CA ARG A 16 -20.85 19.06 -11.43
C ARG A 16 -20.19 19.26 -10.07
N ILE A 17 -20.81 20.05 -9.19
CA ILE A 17 -20.31 20.30 -7.84
C ILE A 17 -20.24 19.00 -7.03
N ARG A 18 -21.30 18.16 -7.09
CA ARG A 18 -21.34 16.88 -6.39
C ARG A 18 -20.23 15.94 -6.85
N VAL A 19 -20.02 15.81 -8.16
CA VAL A 19 -18.94 14.97 -8.74
C VAL A 19 -17.55 15.47 -8.33
N LYS A 20 -17.33 16.80 -8.33
CA LYS A 20 -16.05 17.41 -7.93
C LYS A 20 -15.75 17.14 -6.44
N LYS A 21 -16.78 17.25 -5.58
CA LYS A 21 -16.70 16.94 -4.13
C LYS A 21 -16.38 15.46 -3.90
N GLU A 22 -16.99 14.55 -4.65
CA GLU A 22 -16.69 13.11 -4.55
C GLU A 22 -15.26 12.78 -4.97
N ARG A 23 -14.77 13.35 -6.09
CA ARG A 23 -13.36 13.20 -6.50
C ARG A 23 -12.38 13.72 -5.43
N GLN A 24 -12.68 14.85 -4.80
CA GLN A 24 -11.85 15.36 -3.70
C GLN A 24 -11.90 14.46 -2.46
N ARG A 25 -13.08 13.93 -2.10
CA ARG A 25 -13.20 12.98 -0.98
C ARG A 25 -12.43 11.68 -1.24
N GLN A 26 -12.42 11.22 -2.49
CA GLN A 26 -11.67 10.04 -2.90
C GLN A 26 -10.15 10.29 -2.80
N LYS A 27 -9.65 11.42 -3.33
CA LYS A 27 -8.24 11.82 -3.15
C LYS A 27 -7.83 11.94 -1.68
N ARG A 28 -8.69 12.52 -0.82
CA ARG A 28 -8.45 12.61 0.64
C ARG A 28 -8.48 11.25 1.36
N ARG A 29 -9.14 10.23 0.79
CA ARG A 29 -9.12 8.87 1.35
C ARG A 29 -7.87 8.11 0.92
N GLU A 30 -7.43 8.29 -0.32
CA GLU A 30 -6.17 7.73 -0.83
C GLU A 30 -4.95 8.34 -0.12
N ALA A 31 -4.92 9.65 0.09
CA ALA A 31 -3.86 10.33 0.84
C ALA A 31 -3.77 9.91 2.32
N ARG A 32 -4.93 9.66 2.96
CA ARG A 32 -4.98 9.14 4.34
C ARG A 32 -4.46 7.71 4.45
N TRP A 33 -4.53 6.92 3.38
CA TRP A 33 -3.98 5.57 3.38
C TRP A 33 -2.46 5.59 3.33
N PHE A 34 -1.86 6.49 2.52
CA PHE A 34 -0.41 6.69 2.46
C PHE A 34 0.16 7.21 3.80
N TYR A 35 -0.49 8.21 4.41
CA TYR A 35 -0.02 8.78 5.68
C TYR A 35 -0.12 7.85 6.88
N ARG A 36 -1.04 6.87 6.86
CA ARG A 36 -1.25 5.96 8.01
C ARG A 36 -0.33 4.74 8.00
N TYR A 37 0.27 4.39 6.87
CA TYR A 37 1.11 3.18 6.73
C TYR A 37 2.54 3.48 6.26
N GLY A 38 2.82 4.66 5.71
CA GLY A 38 4.17 5.15 5.45
C GLY A 38 5.08 5.21 6.69
N PRO A 39 4.63 5.71 7.86
CA PRO A 39 5.52 5.86 9.01
C PRO A 39 5.94 4.53 9.63
N ASP A 40 5.08 3.50 9.65
CA ASP A 40 5.44 2.17 10.20
C ASP A 40 6.53 1.47 9.37
N VAL A 41 6.46 1.59 8.04
CA VAL A 41 7.46 1.01 7.13
C VAL A 41 8.76 1.81 7.21
N LEU A 42 8.68 3.13 7.29
CA LEU A 42 9.84 4.00 7.49
C LEU A 42 10.51 3.72 8.84
N LEU A 43 9.73 3.50 9.90
CA LEU A 43 10.23 3.18 11.24
C LEU A 43 10.93 1.82 11.26
N LEU A 44 10.37 0.80 10.61
CA LEU A 44 11.02 -0.51 10.50
C LEU A 44 12.33 -0.44 9.69
N LEU A 45 12.35 0.34 8.62
CA LEU A 45 13.57 0.59 7.84
C LEU A 45 14.62 1.34 8.67
N LEU A 46 14.20 2.38 9.41
CA LEU A 46 15.08 3.17 10.28
C LEU A 46 15.64 2.35 11.44
N LEU A 47 14.83 1.49 12.05
CA LEU A 47 15.28 0.57 13.10
C LEU A 47 16.23 -0.50 12.54
N ALA A 48 15.94 -1.06 11.37
CA ALA A 48 16.83 -2.04 10.73
C ALA A 48 18.16 -1.41 10.32
N SER A 49 18.14 -0.20 9.74
CA SER A 49 19.37 0.53 9.39
C SER A 49 20.13 0.97 10.64
N GLY A 50 19.44 1.45 11.67
CA GLY A 50 20.04 1.88 12.94
C GLY A 50 20.70 0.72 13.68
N LEU A 51 20.05 -0.45 13.72
CA LEU A 51 20.59 -1.64 14.35
C LEU A 51 21.78 -2.21 13.56
N GLY A 52 21.73 -2.17 12.23
CA GLY A 52 22.87 -2.53 11.37
C GLY A 52 24.07 -1.60 11.55
N LEU A 53 23.83 -0.28 11.64
CA LEU A 53 24.89 0.70 11.89
C LEU A 53 25.47 0.57 13.31
N LEU A 54 24.62 0.33 14.31
CA LEU A 54 25.02 0.08 15.68
C LEU A 54 25.91 -1.16 15.80
N LEU A 55 25.53 -2.26 15.13
CA LEU A 55 26.36 -3.48 15.05
C LEU A 55 27.70 -3.21 14.36
N LEU A 56 27.70 -2.46 13.26
CA LEU A 56 28.94 -2.09 12.55
C LEU A 56 29.89 -1.26 13.44
N LEU A 57 29.34 -0.43 14.33
CA LEU A 57 30.09 0.44 15.24
C LEU A 57 30.53 -0.26 16.54
N LEU A 58 29.74 -1.21 17.07
CA LEU A 58 30.07 -1.93 18.32
C LEU A 58 31.08 -3.07 18.14
N VAL A 59 31.12 -3.70 16.97
CA VAL A 59 32.01 -4.84 16.70
C VAL A 59 33.51 -4.49 16.72
N PRO A 60 34.00 -3.36 16.17
CA PRO A 60 35.43 -3.03 16.24
C PRO A 60 35.91 -2.75 17.67
N SER A 61 35.03 -2.33 18.58
CA SER A 61 35.33 -2.11 20.00
C SER A 61 35.38 -3.40 20.82
N LEU A 62 34.79 -4.50 20.33
CA LEU A 62 34.85 -5.82 20.96
C LEU A 62 35.99 -6.70 20.41
N ALA A 63 36.74 -6.27 19.39
CA ALA A 63 37.84 -7.05 18.86
C ALA A 63 39.01 -7.06 19.86
N PRO A 64 39.30 -8.20 20.54
CA PRO A 64 40.43 -8.25 21.46
C PRO A 64 41.73 -8.04 20.68
N ALA A 65 42.59 -7.15 21.18
CA ALA A 65 43.80 -6.67 20.51
C ALA A 65 44.88 -7.76 20.22
N GLY A 66 44.63 -9.03 20.53
CA GLY A 66 45.66 -10.08 20.60
C GLY A 66 45.71 -11.11 19.47
N ILE A 67 44.74 -11.17 18.54
CA ILE A 67 44.69 -12.27 17.54
C ILE A 67 44.72 -11.73 16.10
N PRO A 68 45.90 -11.64 15.45
CA PRO A 68 46.05 -11.05 14.12
C PRO A 68 45.29 -11.81 13.01
N GLY A 69 45.06 -13.11 13.19
CA GLY A 69 44.23 -13.92 12.27
C GLY A 69 42.73 -13.57 12.33
N LEU A 70 42.22 -13.25 13.52
CA LEU A 70 40.82 -12.90 13.73
C LEU A 70 40.52 -11.53 13.11
N ARG A 71 41.44 -10.57 13.24
CA ARG A 71 41.31 -9.20 12.69
C ARG A 71 41.19 -9.18 11.16
N ARG A 72 41.87 -10.09 10.43
CA ARG A 72 41.72 -10.24 8.96
C ARG A 72 40.37 -10.86 8.56
N LEU A 73 39.85 -11.79 9.36
CA LEU A 73 38.49 -12.34 9.17
C LEU A 73 37.41 -11.28 9.46
N LEU A 74 37.66 -10.42 10.46
CA LEU A 74 36.76 -9.34 10.83
C LEU A 74 36.82 -8.15 9.86
N SER A 75 37.92 -7.92 9.14
CA SER A 75 38.03 -6.84 8.14
C SER A 75 37.69 -7.29 6.71
N GLY A 76 37.45 -8.58 6.46
CA GLY A 76 37.45 -9.21 5.14
C GLY A 76 36.18 -9.08 4.29
N GLY A 77 35.30 -8.11 4.56
CA GLY A 77 34.06 -7.93 3.78
C GLY A 77 32.92 -8.90 4.13
N THR A 78 33.15 -9.88 5.01
CA THR A 78 32.10 -10.76 5.59
C THR A 78 30.98 -9.96 6.24
N PHE A 79 31.30 -8.88 6.96
CA PHE A 79 30.28 -8.00 7.54
C PHE A 79 29.49 -7.20 6.51
N ALA A 80 30.14 -6.76 5.42
CA ALA A 80 29.44 -6.08 4.34
C ALA A 80 28.43 -7.04 3.67
N VAL A 81 28.82 -8.30 3.48
CA VAL A 81 27.93 -9.35 2.97
C VAL A 81 26.79 -9.63 3.97
N LEU A 82 27.08 -9.80 5.26
CA LEU A 82 26.06 -10.04 6.29
C LEU A 82 25.08 -8.86 6.39
N ALA A 83 25.57 -7.62 6.38
CA ALA A 83 24.74 -6.42 6.40
C ALA A 83 23.86 -6.31 5.14
N ALA A 84 24.42 -6.62 3.96
CA ALA A 84 23.66 -6.63 2.72
C ALA A 84 22.56 -7.71 2.72
N VAL A 85 22.86 -8.92 3.23
CA VAL A 85 21.88 -10.00 3.37
C VAL A 85 20.77 -9.63 4.36
N PHE A 86 21.13 -8.99 5.48
CA PHE A 86 20.14 -8.53 6.47
C PHE A 86 19.24 -7.43 5.91
N LEU A 87 19.81 -6.47 5.17
CA LEU A 87 19.05 -5.43 4.48
C LEU A 87 18.10 -6.04 3.43
N ALA A 88 18.59 -6.98 2.63
CA ALA A 88 17.80 -7.65 1.61
C ALA A 88 16.64 -8.45 2.24
N THR A 89 16.90 -9.22 3.30
CA THR A 89 15.85 -9.97 4.00
C THR A 89 14.85 -9.04 4.70
N ALA A 90 15.29 -7.91 5.27
CA ALA A 90 14.39 -6.90 5.82
C ALA A 90 13.48 -6.28 4.75
N LEU A 91 14.01 -5.96 3.56
CA LEU A 91 13.23 -5.44 2.43
C LEU A 91 12.22 -6.47 1.90
N ILE A 92 12.66 -7.71 1.69
CA ILE A 92 11.80 -8.79 1.21
C ILE A 92 10.72 -9.12 2.23
N GLY A 93 11.10 -9.28 3.50
CA GLY A 93 10.18 -9.55 4.61
C GLY A 93 9.17 -8.42 4.82
N GLY A 94 9.61 -7.17 4.73
CA GLY A 94 8.75 -5.98 4.77
C GLY A 94 7.75 -5.97 3.62
N ALA A 95 8.20 -6.23 2.38
CA ALA A 95 7.34 -6.31 1.20
C ALA A 95 6.30 -7.45 1.32
N LEU A 96 6.72 -8.64 1.76
CA LEU A 96 5.82 -9.78 1.97
C LEU A 96 4.81 -9.53 3.09
N ARG A 97 5.23 -8.90 4.19
CA ARG A 97 4.33 -8.56 5.32
C ARG A 97 3.32 -7.49 4.92
N LEU A 98 3.75 -6.49 4.16
CA LEU A 98 2.86 -5.47 3.59
C LEU A 98 1.86 -6.12 2.63
N ARG A 99 2.34 -6.97 1.72
CA ARG A 99 1.50 -7.76 0.81
C ARG A 99 0.47 -8.57 1.59
N TRP A 100 0.90 -9.32 2.61
CA TRP A 100 0.01 -10.13 3.45
C TRP A 100 -1.04 -9.30 4.17
N ARG A 101 -0.68 -8.16 4.79
CA ARG A 101 -1.65 -7.26 5.45
C ARG A 101 -2.66 -6.66 4.48
N VAL A 102 -2.23 -6.27 3.27
CA VAL A 102 -3.12 -5.76 2.23
C VAL A 102 -4.10 -6.86 1.79
N LEU A 103 -3.62 -8.10 1.65
CA LEU A 103 -4.41 -9.27 1.26
C LEU A 103 -5.28 -9.85 2.38
N HIS A 104 -4.97 -9.65 3.66
CA HIS A 104 -5.78 -10.18 4.77
C HIS A 104 -6.80 -9.19 5.32
N ARG A 105 -6.93 -7.99 4.73
CA ARG A 105 -7.90 -7.00 5.20
C ARG A 105 -9.33 -7.40 4.81
N SER A 106 -10.10 -7.92 5.76
CA SER A 106 -11.49 -8.40 5.63
C SER A 106 -12.46 -7.45 4.89
N ALA A 107 -12.21 -6.14 4.95
CA ALA A 107 -12.99 -5.12 4.24
C ALA A 107 -12.96 -5.25 2.69
N TRP A 108 -12.01 -5.98 2.12
CA TRP A 108 -11.83 -6.10 0.67
C TRP A 108 -12.53 -7.35 0.12
N TRP A 109 -13.08 -8.19 1.01
CA TRP A 109 -13.61 -9.53 0.73
C TRP A 109 -15.12 -9.57 0.58
N ASN A 110 -15.83 -8.58 1.12
CA ASN A 110 -17.29 -8.54 1.03
C ASN A 110 -17.71 -8.44 -0.42
N THR A 111 -18.40 -9.46 -0.92
CA THR A 111 -18.99 -9.48 -2.27
C THR A 111 -20.01 -8.37 -2.41
N ALA A 112 -20.70 -7.99 -1.34
CA ALA A 112 -21.73 -6.95 -1.32
C ALA A 112 -21.21 -5.53 -1.60
N CYS A 113 -22.02 -4.70 -2.25
CA CYS A 113 -21.74 -3.28 -2.42
C CYS A 113 -21.63 -2.59 -1.04
N PRO A 114 -20.58 -1.80 -0.76
CA PRO A 114 -20.42 -1.16 0.55
C PRO A 114 -21.44 -0.04 0.81
N ARG A 115 -22.21 0.38 -0.21
CA ARG A 115 -23.18 1.47 -0.11
C ARG A 115 -24.62 0.99 0.07
N CYS A 116 -25.01 -0.07 -0.65
CA CYS A 116 -26.37 -0.60 -0.66
C CYS A 116 -26.48 -2.08 -0.30
N SER A 117 -25.37 -2.72 0.13
CA SER A 117 -25.26 -4.14 0.51
C SER A 117 -25.74 -5.18 -0.51
N LYS A 118 -26.18 -4.78 -1.71
CA LYS A 118 -26.56 -5.69 -2.80
C LYS A 118 -25.33 -6.32 -3.47
N ASN A 119 -25.47 -7.57 -3.92
CA ASN A 119 -24.41 -8.35 -4.57
C ASN A 119 -24.31 -8.16 -6.10
N ASP A 120 -25.07 -7.24 -6.70
CA ASP A 120 -25.07 -7.03 -8.15
C ASP A 120 -23.95 -6.07 -8.60
N LEU A 121 -22.72 -6.61 -8.64
CA LEU A 121 -21.54 -5.90 -9.12
C LEU A 121 -21.13 -6.39 -10.50
N ARG A 122 -21.14 -5.48 -11.46
CA ARG A 122 -20.66 -5.71 -12.82
C ARG A 122 -19.21 -5.31 -12.97
N ARG A 123 -18.45 -6.08 -13.74
CA ARG A 123 -17.04 -5.83 -14.00
C ARG A 123 -16.90 -4.70 -15.02
N MET A 124 -16.07 -3.69 -14.71
CA MET A 124 -15.73 -2.62 -15.65
C MET A 124 -14.43 -2.93 -16.40
N GLN A 125 -14.29 -2.33 -17.58
CA GLN A 125 -13.07 -2.38 -18.38
C GLN A 125 -11.90 -1.76 -17.60
N ARG A 126 -10.70 -2.34 -17.76
CA ARG A 126 -9.49 -1.90 -17.05
C ARG A 126 -8.90 -0.66 -17.71
N TYR A 127 -8.50 0.32 -16.89
CA TYR A 127 -7.65 1.43 -17.37
C TYR A 127 -6.21 0.94 -17.58
N SER A 128 -5.46 1.64 -18.43
CA SER A 128 -4.04 1.37 -18.68
C SER A 128 -3.19 1.40 -17.39
N ARG A 129 -3.53 2.29 -16.44
CA ARG A 129 -2.89 2.34 -15.12
C ARG A 129 -3.12 1.08 -14.28
N ASP A 130 -4.28 0.45 -14.41
CA ASP A 130 -4.58 -0.80 -13.69
C ASP A 130 -3.81 -1.99 -14.31
N ARG A 131 -3.38 -1.92 -15.59
CA ARG A 131 -2.48 -2.93 -16.20
C ARG A 131 -1.07 -2.89 -15.60
N LEU A 132 -0.55 -1.70 -15.30
CA LEU A 132 0.76 -1.55 -14.65
C LEU A 132 0.78 -2.20 -13.26
N LEU A 133 -0.29 -1.99 -12.48
CA LEU A 133 -0.48 -2.66 -11.19
C LEU A 133 -0.55 -4.18 -11.33
N GLY A 134 -1.16 -4.68 -12.40
CA GLY A 134 -1.17 -6.10 -12.74
C GLY A 134 0.23 -6.69 -12.98
N ARG A 135 1.13 -5.93 -13.63
CA ARG A 135 2.54 -6.34 -13.82
C ARG A 135 3.32 -6.40 -12.50
N LEU A 136 2.98 -5.55 -11.54
CA LEU A 136 3.54 -5.56 -10.19
C LEU A 136 2.94 -6.68 -9.30
N GLY A 137 2.18 -7.61 -9.89
CA GLY A 137 1.59 -8.73 -9.17
C GLY A 137 0.38 -8.38 -8.30
N VAL A 138 -0.23 -7.20 -8.50
CA VAL A 138 -1.45 -6.80 -7.77
C VAL A 138 -2.65 -6.86 -8.73
N PRO A 139 -3.45 -7.95 -8.70
CA PRO A 139 -4.61 -8.08 -9.56
C PRO A 139 -5.77 -7.17 -9.10
N VAL A 140 -5.74 -5.91 -9.53
CA VAL A 140 -6.81 -4.95 -9.27
C VAL A 140 -7.92 -5.11 -10.32
N ARG A 141 -9.13 -5.44 -9.87
CA ARG A 141 -10.35 -5.44 -10.70
C ARG A 141 -11.26 -4.27 -10.27
N ARG A 142 -11.86 -3.59 -11.23
CA ARG A 142 -12.86 -2.54 -10.96
C ARG A 142 -14.26 -3.09 -11.13
N TYR A 143 -15.13 -2.71 -10.21
CA TYR A 143 -16.53 -3.09 -10.19
C TYR A 143 -17.42 -1.84 -10.14
N ILE A 144 -18.58 -1.95 -10.78
CA ILE A 144 -19.68 -1.00 -10.67
C ILE A 144 -20.91 -1.72 -10.14
N CYS A 145 -21.59 -1.14 -9.15
CA CYS A 145 -22.87 -1.67 -8.68
C CYS A 145 -24.00 -1.27 -9.64
N ALA A 146 -24.85 -2.22 -10.03
CA ALA A 146 -25.96 -1.96 -10.94
C ALA A 146 -27.03 -1.03 -10.34
N ASP A 147 -27.33 -1.17 -9.04
CA ASP A 147 -28.34 -0.35 -8.38
C ASP A 147 -27.83 1.07 -8.08
N CYS A 148 -26.82 1.18 -7.22
CA CYS A 148 -26.40 2.47 -6.67
C CYS A 148 -25.27 3.15 -7.47
N HIS A 149 -24.82 2.54 -8.57
CA HIS A 149 -23.76 3.05 -9.44
C HIS A 149 -22.43 3.35 -8.74
N TRP A 150 -22.22 2.75 -7.57
CA TRP A 150 -20.96 2.85 -6.84
C TRP A 150 -19.84 2.21 -7.66
N ARG A 151 -18.69 2.88 -7.74
CA ARG A 151 -17.50 2.43 -8.47
C ARG A 151 -16.34 2.28 -7.51
N GLY A 152 -15.68 1.13 -7.56
CA GLY A 152 -14.50 0.88 -6.73
C GLY A 152 -13.60 -0.21 -7.28
N ALA A 153 -12.38 -0.24 -6.75
CA ALA A 153 -11.39 -1.27 -7.04
C ALA A 153 -11.43 -2.34 -5.94
N ARG A 154 -11.30 -3.60 -6.33
CA ARG A 154 -11.12 -4.75 -5.42
C ARG A 154 -9.98 -5.62 -5.92
N ILE A 155 -9.27 -6.25 -5.00
CA ILE A 155 -8.28 -7.27 -5.31
C ILE A 155 -9.03 -8.58 -5.56
N ASP A 156 -8.66 -9.26 -6.63
CA ASP A 156 -9.22 -10.55 -6.97
C ASP A 156 -8.24 -11.69 -6.68
N ARG A 157 -8.69 -12.74 -5.98
CA ARG A 157 -7.88 -13.91 -5.60
C ARG A 157 -7.76 -14.97 -6.68
N THR A 158 -8.54 -14.92 -7.76
CA THR A 158 -8.54 -16.01 -8.75
C THR A 158 -7.23 -16.16 -9.54
N ARG A 159 -6.18 -15.39 -9.21
CA ARG A 159 -4.88 -15.39 -9.89
C ARG A 159 -3.67 -15.17 -8.98
N ILE A 160 -3.79 -15.45 -7.68
CA ILE A 160 -2.65 -15.38 -6.74
C ILE A 160 -2.09 -16.78 -6.55
#